data_AF-A0ABD5NGE5-F1
#
_entry.id   AF-A0ABD5NGE5-F1
#
_cell.length_a   1.000
_cell.length_b   1.000
_cell.length_c   1.000
_cell.angle_alpha   90.00
_cell.angle_beta   90.00
_cell.angle_gamma   90.00
#
_symmetry.space_group_name_H-M   'P 1'
#
loop_
_entity.id
_entity.type
_entity.pdbx_description
1 polymer ?
#
loop_
_entity_poly.entity_id
_entity_poly.type
_entity_poly.pdbx_seq_one_letter_code
_entity_poly.pdbx_strand_id
1 'polypeptide(L)'
;MIVSVADGDGPPLGDVVSEDVVTADAESVGDAVARENATVAVVYASAVADPAAVVATVRSRAPGLPVVVVGTADVDADVTCAASDETAVRAAVERAEHIAAYRASVSTLYEACRERALGQPDADVRERRADADRRLDDLPEDSDVVRAALRPEGDDG
;
A
#
# COMPACT_ATOMS: atom_id res chain seq x y z
N MET A 1 -4.84 5.83 -7.10
CA MET A 1 -6.02 6.32 -6.37
C MET A 1 -5.88 5.91 -4.93
N ILE A 2 -6.12 6.80 -3.97
CA ILE A 2 -5.99 6.49 -2.54
C ILE A 2 -7.36 6.25 -1.95
N VAL A 3 -7.51 5.16 -1.18
CA VAL A 3 -8.72 4.90 -0.39
C VAL A 3 -8.46 5.35 1.05
N SER A 4 -9.18 6.36 1.49
CA SER A 4 -9.21 6.83 2.88
C SER A 4 -10.29 6.09 3.65
N VAL A 5 -9.99 5.60 4.85
CA VAL A 5 -10.93 4.86 5.69
C VAL A 5 -11.19 5.60 7.00
N ALA A 6 -12.45 5.99 7.19
CA ALA A 6 -12.95 6.66 8.38
C ALA A 6 -14.47 6.47 8.51
N ASP A 7 -14.95 6.17 9.72
CA ASP A 7 -16.39 6.14 10.02
C ASP A 7 -16.89 7.56 10.29
N GLY A 8 -17.37 8.24 9.24
CA GLY A 8 -17.89 9.62 9.30
C GLY A 8 -17.05 10.63 8.52
N ASP A 9 -17.15 11.92 8.87
CA ASP A 9 -16.30 12.97 8.29
C ASP A 9 -14.86 12.80 8.80
N GLY A 10 -14.07 12.00 8.08
CA GLY A 10 -12.65 11.83 8.34
C GLY A 10 -11.84 13.12 8.07
N PRO A 11 -10.58 13.19 8.52
CA PRO A 11 -9.70 14.31 8.18
C PRO A 11 -9.56 14.41 6.65
N PRO A 12 -9.63 15.63 6.06
CA PRO A 12 -9.51 15.79 4.62
C PRO A 12 -8.09 15.43 4.17
N LEU A 13 -7.96 14.39 3.35
CA LEU A 13 -6.71 14.02 2.68
C LEU A 13 -6.47 14.77 1.37
N GLY A 14 -7.51 15.39 0.80
CA GLY A 14 -7.44 16.02 -0.53
C GLY A 14 -6.38 17.12 -0.65
N ASP A 15 -5.99 17.76 0.45
CA ASP A 15 -4.91 18.75 0.49
C ASP A 15 -3.53 18.13 0.82
N VAL A 16 -3.53 16.88 1.29
CA VAL A 16 -2.34 16.16 1.75
C VAL A 16 -1.68 15.39 0.60
N VAL A 17 -2.48 14.82 -0.29
CA VAL A 17 -2.03 13.94 -1.39
C VAL A 17 -2.45 14.47 -2.75
N SER A 18 -1.60 14.24 -3.76
CA SER A 18 -1.85 14.72 -5.13
C SER A 18 -2.78 13.81 -5.93
N GLU A 19 -3.10 12.62 -5.41
CA GLU A 19 -3.97 11.63 -6.05
C GLU A 19 -5.44 11.80 -5.69
N ASP A 20 -6.35 11.32 -6.55
CA ASP A 20 -7.77 11.22 -6.23
C ASP A 20 -7.98 10.36 -4.98
N VAL A 21 -8.71 10.91 -4.01
CA VAL A 21 -9.04 10.26 -2.73
C VAL A 21 -10.49 9.84 -2.73
N VAL A 22 -10.74 8.55 -2.48
CA VAL A 22 -12.07 8.02 -2.19
C VAL A 22 -12.17 7.73 -0.70
N THR A 23 -13.17 8.32 -0.04
CA THR A 23 -13.45 8.02 1.36
C THR A 23 -14.42 6.83 1.44
N ALA A 24 -14.06 5.83 2.24
CA ALA A 24 -14.89 4.69 2.59
C ALA A 24 -15.00 4.57 4.12
N ASP A 25 -16.09 4.03 4.60
CA ASP A 25 -16.25 3.60 5.98
C ASP A 25 -15.63 2.20 6.20
N ALA A 26 -15.49 1.79 7.46
CA ALA A 26 -14.90 0.49 7.80
C ALA A 26 -15.69 -0.70 7.25
N GLU A 27 -17.01 -0.57 7.05
CA GLU A 27 -17.85 -1.66 6.52
C GLU A 27 -17.72 -1.80 4.99
N SER A 28 -17.50 -0.68 4.29
CA SER A 28 -17.42 -0.63 2.82
C SER A 28 -15.99 -0.68 2.25
N VAL A 29 -14.95 -0.58 3.10
CA VAL A 29 -13.54 -0.53 2.68
C VAL A 29 -13.14 -1.67 1.74
N GLY A 30 -13.58 -2.91 2.02
CA GLY A 30 -13.21 -4.07 1.22
C GLY A 30 -13.74 -4.00 -0.22
N ASP A 31 -14.90 -3.39 -0.39
CA ASP A 31 -15.54 -3.13 -1.68
C ASP A 31 -14.89 -1.95 -2.40
N ALA A 32 -14.52 -0.90 -1.66
CA ALA A 32 -13.83 0.27 -2.20
C ALA A 32 -12.45 -0.10 -2.77
N VAL A 33 -11.60 -0.77 -2.00
CA VAL A 33 -10.25 -1.12 -2.47
C VAL A 33 -10.26 -2.05 -3.69
N ALA A 34 -11.27 -2.90 -3.81
CA ALA A 34 -11.43 -3.82 -4.94
C ALA A 34 -11.94 -3.13 -6.22
N ARG A 35 -12.78 -2.11 -6.10
CA ARG A 35 -13.37 -1.41 -7.26
C ARG A 35 -12.47 -0.29 -7.80
N GLU A 36 -11.78 0.39 -6.90
CA GLU A 36 -11.14 1.67 -7.19
C GLU A 36 -9.71 1.57 -7.74
N ASN A 37 -9.20 0.34 -7.97
CA ASN A 37 -7.78 0.10 -8.31
C ASN A 37 -6.84 0.91 -7.40
N ALA A 38 -7.06 0.79 -6.09
CA ALA A 38 -6.36 1.57 -5.09
C ALA A 38 -4.84 1.32 -5.18
N THR A 39 -4.05 2.38 -4.99
CA THR A 39 -2.58 2.32 -4.90
C THR A 39 -2.10 2.29 -3.45
N VAL A 40 -2.85 2.93 -2.55
CA VAL A 40 -2.62 2.92 -1.09
C VAL A 40 -3.97 2.97 -0.37
N ALA A 41 -4.08 2.29 0.77
CA ALA A 41 -5.18 2.46 1.72
C ALA A 41 -4.68 3.22 2.97
N VAL A 42 -5.40 4.27 3.39
CA VAL A 42 -5.08 5.07 4.57
C VAL A 42 -6.18 4.90 5.60
N VAL A 43 -5.85 4.39 6.79
CA VAL A 43 -6.80 4.14 7.88
C VAL A 43 -6.56 5.11 9.01
N TYR A 44 -7.55 5.93 9.33
CA TYR A 44 -7.50 6.83 10.48
C TYR A 44 -7.94 6.11 11.75
N ALA A 45 -6.98 5.72 12.59
CA ALA A 45 -7.25 4.89 13.76
C ALA A 45 -8.22 5.51 14.76
N SER A 46 -8.24 6.85 14.87
CA SER A 46 -9.18 7.57 15.74
C SER A 46 -10.61 7.63 15.19
N ALA A 47 -10.79 7.33 13.90
CA ALA A 47 -12.06 7.45 13.18
C ALA A 47 -12.69 6.10 12.87
N VAL A 48 -12.07 4.99 13.27
CA VAL A 48 -12.63 3.64 13.10
C VAL A 48 -12.57 2.89 14.42
N ALA A 49 -13.57 2.06 14.70
CA ALA A 49 -13.65 1.35 15.98
C ALA A 49 -12.53 0.30 16.17
N ASP A 50 -12.17 -0.39 15.09
CA ASP A 50 -11.11 -1.42 15.08
C ASP A 50 -10.22 -1.27 13.83
N PRO A 51 -9.13 -0.48 13.93
CA PRO A 51 -8.22 -0.26 12.81
C PRO A 51 -7.55 -1.55 12.34
N ALA A 52 -7.28 -2.50 13.24
CA ALA A 52 -6.62 -3.75 12.89
C ALA A 52 -7.54 -4.64 12.05
N ALA A 53 -8.83 -4.70 12.37
CA ALA A 53 -9.83 -5.39 11.55
C ALA A 53 -9.98 -4.77 10.16
N VAL A 54 -9.87 -3.44 10.04
CA VAL A 54 -9.85 -2.74 8.75
C VAL A 54 -8.62 -3.14 7.93
N VAL A 55 -7.42 -3.13 8.53
CA VAL A 55 -6.18 -3.57 7.84
C VAL A 55 -6.30 -5.01 7.35
N ALA A 56 -6.81 -5.92 8.19
CA ALA A 56 -7.03 -7.31 7.80
C ALA A 56 -8.02 -7.44 6.63
N THR A 57 -9.09 -6.64 6.64
CA THR A 57 -10.08 -6.60 5.55
C THR A 57 -9.45 -6.12 4.24
N VAL A 58 -8.64 -5.05 4.28
CA VAL A 58 -7.93 -4.55 3.11
C VAL A 58 -6.99 -5.62 2.54
N ARG A 59 -6.17 -6.26 3.38
CA ARG A 59 -5.23 -7.31 2.97
C ARG A 59 -5.92 -8.51 2.34
N SER A 60 -7.07 -8.91 2.88
CA SER A 60 -7.86 -10.02 2.36
C SER A 60 -8.46 -9.73 0.98
N ARG A 61 -8.82 -8.45 0.70
CA ARG A 61 -9.50 -8.05 -0.54
C ARG A 61 -8.54 -7.57 -1.63
N ALA A 62 -7.44 -6.95 -1.24
CA ALA A 62 -6.41 -6.41 -2.13
C ALA A 62 -5.03 -6.84 -1.60
N PRO A 63 -4.66 -8.13 -1.74
CA PRO A 63 -3.35 -8.61 -1.34
C PRO A 63 -2.27 -7.81 -2.08
N GLY A 64 -1.27 -7.33 -1.35
CA GLY A 64 -0.20 -6.49 -1.88
C GLY A 64 -0.46 -4.98 -1.81
N LEU A 65 -1.71 -4.52 -1.56
CA LEU A 65 -2.03 -3.10 -1.38
C LEU A 65 -1.39 -2.58 -0.08
N PRO A 66 -0.52 -1.56 -0.14
CA PRO A 66 0.07 -0.99 1.07
C PRO A 66 -0.97 -0.29 1.93
N VAL A 67 -0.90 -0.54 3.24
CA VAL A 67 -1.80 0.08 4.23
C VAL A 67 -1.02 1.02 5.14
N VAL A 68 -1.47 2.26 5.19
CA VAL A 68 -1.02 3.29 6.14
C VAL A 68 -2.02 3.39 7.28
N VAL A 69 -1.57 3.31 8.52
CA VAL A 69 -2.42 3.58 9.69
C VAL A 69 -1.95 4.87 10.37
N VAL A 70 -2.88 5.80 10.56
CA VAL A 70 -2.63 7.14 11.13
C VAL A 70 -3.24 7.25 12.52
N GLY A 71 -2.54 7.90 13.45
CA GLY A 71 -2.98 8.14 14.83
C GLY A 71 -2.60 7.03 15.81
N THR A 72 -1.81 6.04 15.38
CA THR A 72 -1.27 4.97 16.24
C THR A 72 -0.02 4.34 15.62
N ALA A 73 0.80 3.68 16.44
CA ALA A 73 1.94 2.87 16.04
C ALA A 73 1.76 1.37 16.37
N ASP A 74 0.65 0.99 17.01
CA ASP A 74 0.46 -0.36 17.57
C ASP A 74 -0.32 -1.31 16.66
N VAL A 75 -0.57 -0.89 15.41
CA VAL A 75 -1.29 -1.69 14.41
C VAL A 75 -0.29 -2.23 13.40
N ASP A 76 -0.38 -3.53 13.10
CA ASP A 76 0.47 -4.17 12.09
C ASP A 76 0.08 -3.72 10.68
N ALA A 77 0.54 -2.53 10.27
CA ALA A 77 0.37 -1.95 8.95
C ALA A 77 1.68 -2.05 8.13
N ASP A 78 1.66 -1.57 6.88
CA ASP A 78 2.91 -1.42 6.11
C ASP A 78 3.65 -0.14 6.52
N VAL A 79 2.90 0.91 6.83
CA VAL A 79 3.41 2.14 7.42
C VAL A 79 2.48 2.56 8.56
N THR A 80 3.06 2.87 9.72
CA THR A 80 2.32 3.47 10.83
C THR A 80 2.78 4.89 11.07
N CYS A 81 1.84 5.78 11.37
CA CYS A 81 2.11 7.16 11.73
C CYS A 81 1.36 7.50 13.01
N ALA A 82 2.07 7.71 14.12
CA ALA A 82 1.44 8.09 15.38
C ALA A 82 0.83 9.50 15.33
N ALA A 83 1.38 10.39 14.52
CA ALA A 83 0.89 11.75 14.35
C ALA A 83 -0.15 11.84 13.24
N SER A 84 -1.13 12.72 13.42
CA SER A 84 -2.21 12.96 12.46
C SER A 84 -2.08 14.33 11.76
N ASP A 85 -0.95 15.01 11.92
CA ASP A 85 -0.70 16.25 11.18
C ASP A 85 -0.41 15.97 9.71
N GLU A 86 -0.75 16.94 8.85
CA GLU A 86 -0.63 16.83 7.40
C GLU A 86 0.77 16.41 6.93
N THR A 87 1.83 16.94 7.54
CA THR A 87 3.21 16.67 7.09
C THR A 87 3.58 15.22 7.37
N ALA A 88 3.23 14.73 8.57
CA ALA A 88 3.48 13.35 8.95
C ALA A 88 2.66 12.37 8.08
N VAL A 89 1.38 12.67 7.83
CA VAL A 89 0.52 11.84 6.97
C VAL A 89 1.04 11.82 5.53
N ARG A 90 1.43 12.97 4.96
CA ARG A 90 2.00 13.05 3.61
C ARG A 90 3.25 12.17 3.48
N ALA A 91 4.19 12.27 4.43
CA ALA A 91 5.39 11.45 4.43
C ALA A 91 5.09 9.95 4.59
N ALA A 92 4.06 9.59 5.37
CA ALA A 92 3.64 8.20 5.52
C ALA A 92 3.03 7.63 4.24
N VAL A 93 2.20 8.42 3.54
CA VAL A 93 1.63 8.04 2.24
C VAL A 93 2.72 7.91 1.18
N GLU A 94 3.65 8.87 1.09
CA GLU A 94 4.77 8.81 0.14
C GLU A 94 5.58 7.52 0.32
N ARG A 95 5.90 7.13 1.56
CA ARG A 95 6.56 5.83 1.83
C ARG A 95 5.74 4.63 1.35
N ALA A 96 4.42 4.67 1.53
CA ALA A 96 3.54 3.60 1.07
C ALA A 96 3.46 3.54 -0.46
N GLU A 97 3.52 4.67 -1.16
CA GLU A 97 3.62 4.72 -2.62
C GLU A 97 4.93 4.12 -3.13
N HIS A 98 6.05 4.39 -2.46
CA HIS A 98 7.33 3.74 -2.75
C HIS A 98 7.25 2.22 -2.58
N ILE A 99 6.60 1.74 -1.51
CA ILE A 99 6.32 0.31 -1.29
C ILE A 99 5.44 -0.26 -2.42
N ALA A 100 4.35 0.43 -2.79
CA ALA A 100 3.45 0.02 -3.85
C ALA A 100 4.19 -0.15 -5.18
N ALA A 101 5.02 0.84 -5.54
CA ALA A 101 5.79 0.83 -6.77
C ALA A 101 6.81 -0.31 -6.81
N TYR A 102 7.48 -0.58 -5.68
CA TYR A 102 8.39 -1.72 -5.58
C TYR A 102 7.64 -3.06 -5.77
N ARG A 103 6.55 -3.28 -5.04
CA ARG A 103 5.74 -4.51 -5.16
C ARG A 103 5.24 -4.72 -6.60
N ALA A 104 4.77 -3.65 -7.25
CA ALA A 104 4.34 -3.69 -8.65
C ALA A 104 5.49 -4.08 -9.61
N SER A 105 6.70 -3.56 -9.39
CA SER A 105 7.88 -3.91 -10.20
C SER A 105 8.28 -5.38 -10.05
N VAL A 106 8.17 -5.94 -8.83
CA VAL A 106 8.44 -7.36 -8.55
C VAL A 106 7.41 -8.26 -9.21
N SER A 107 6.12 -7.92 -9.12
CA SER A 107 5.04 -8.66 -9.80
C SER A 107 5.26 -8.65 -11.32
N THR A 108 5.59 -7.49 -11.87
CA THR A 108 5.93 -7.31 -13.29
C THR A 108 7.13 -8.17 -13.73
N LEU A 109 8.17 -8.27 -12.89
CA LEU A 109 9.32 -9.13 -13.12
C LEU A 109 8.93 -10.62 -13.07
N TYR A 110 8.10 -11.01 -12.11
CA TYR A 110 7.60 -12.38 -11.99
C TYR A 110 6.82 -12.81 -13.23
N GLU A 111 5.91 -11.96 -13.72
CA GLU A 111 5.17 -12.21 -14.96
C GLU A 111 6.09 -12.39 -16.17
N ALA A 112 7.08 -11.51 -16.34
CA ALA A 112 8.06 -11.64 -17.42
C ALA A 112 8.85 -12.95 -17.34
N CYS A 113 9.24 -13.37 -16.12
CA CYS A 113 9.90 -14.65 -15.91
C CYS A 113 8.99 -15.83 -16.30
N ARG A 114 7.71 -15.77 -15.93
CA ARG A 114 6.71 -16.78 -16.25
C ARG A 114 6.48 -16.89 -17.76
N GLU A 115 6.30 -15.77 -18.46
CA GLU A 115 6.12 -15.73 -19.91
C GLU A 115 7.32 -16.32 -20.65
N ARG A 116 8.53 -15.99 -20.19
CA ARG A 116 9.76 -16.58 -20.74
C ARG A 116 9.81 -18.09 -20.55
N ALA A 117 9.45 -18.58 -19.36
CA ALA A 117 9.40 -20.01 -19.07
C ALA A 117 8.34 -20.74 -19.92
N LEU A 118 7.26 -20.06 -20.29
CA LEU A 118 6.20 -20.57 -21.16
C LEU A 118 6.51 -20.44 -22.67
N GLY A 119 7.74 -20.02 -23.01
CA GLY A 119 8.22 -20.04 -24.40
C GLY A 119 8.05 -18.72 -25.16
N GLN A 120 7.82 -17.59 -24.48
CA GLN A 120 7.93 -16.26 -25.09
C GLN A 120 9.35 -15.70 -24.93
N PRO A 121 10.22 -15.79 -25.97
CA PRO A 121 11.62 -15.42 -25.86
C PRO A 121 11.85 -13.91 -25.72
N ASP A 122 10.86 -13.09 -26.09
CA ASP A 122 10.94 -11.63 -26.10
C ASP A 122 10.51 -10.99 -24.77
N ALA A 123 10.23 -11.77 -23.73
CA ALA A 123 9.99 -11.21 -22.41
C ALA A 123 11.28 -10.53 -21.90
N ASP A 124 11.22 -9.21 -21.68
CA ASP A 124 12.34 -8.34 -21.30
C ASP A 124 12.75 -8.51 -19.83
N VAL A 125 13.01 -9.75 -19.39
CA VAL A 125 13.33 -10.10 -17.99
C VAL A 125 14.49 -9.29 -17.44
N ARG A 126 15.52 -9.00 -18.26
CA ARG A 126 16.67 -8.20 -17.83
C ARG A 126 16.30 -6.76 -17.52
N GLU A 127 15.45 -6.15 -18.34
CA GLU A 127 14.98 -4.79 -18.14
C GLU A 127 14.07 -4.70 -16.93
N ARG A 128 13.11 -5.63 -16.81
CA ARG A 128 12.20 -5.69 -15.64
C ARG A 128 12.96 -5.94 -14.34
N ARG A 129 14.05 -6.72 -14.39
CA ARG A 129 14.93 -6.91 -13.24
C ARG A 129 15.64 -5.61 -12.86
N ALA A 130 16.22 -4.92 -13.83
CA ALA A 130 16.91 -3.66 -13.58
C ALA A 130 15.95 -2.57 -13.04
N ASP A 131 14.69 -2.59 -13.44
CA ASP A 131 13.66 -1.72 -12.88
C ASP A 131 13.33 -2.09 -11.42
N ALA A 132 13.12 -3.37 -11.11
CA ALA A 132 12.89 -3.82 -9.75
C ALA A 132 14.07 -3.53 -8.80
N ASP A 133 15.30 -3.71 -9.29
CA ASP A 133 16.51 -3.36 -8.54
C ASP A 133 16.57 -1.83 -8.28
N ARG A 134 16.25 -1.00 -9.28
CA ARG A 134 16.17 0.46 -9.08
C ARG A 134 15.10 0.86 -8.07
N ARG A 135 13.91 0.24 -8.14
CA ARG A 135 12.82 0.51 -7.19
C ARG A 135 13.16 0.09 -5.77
N LEU A 136 13.95 -0.97 -5.61
CA LEU A 136 14.50 -1.37 -4.31
C LEU A 136 15.49 -0.32 -3.78
N ASP A 137 16.38 0.18 -4.63
CA ASP A 137 17.34 1.23 -4.28
C ASP A 137 16.66 2.58 -3.97
N ASP A 138 15.51 2.85 -4.60
CA ASP A 138 14.68 4.03 -4.38
C ASP A 138 13.79 3.92 -3.13
N LEU A 139 13.77 2.76 -2.43
CA LEU A 139 13.05 2.67 -1.16
C LEU A 139 13.76 3.53 -0.10
N PRO A 140 13.00 4.22 0.76
CA PRO A 140 13.55 4.85 1.95
C PRO A 140 14.39 3.85 2.77
N GLU A 141 15.58 4.26 3.23
CA GLU A 141 16.53 3.42 3.99
C GLU A 141 16.00 2.98 5.38
N ASP A 142 14.76 3.31 5.72
CA ASP A 142 14.10 2.89 6.94
C ASP A 142 13.85 1.37 6.90
N SER A 143 14.39 0.66 7.89
CA SER A 143 14.29 -0.80 7.96
C SER A 143 12.87 -1.32 8.02
N ASP A 144 11.93 -0.56 8.58
CA ASP A 144 10.54 -0.97 8.66
C ASP A 144 9.83 -0.82 7.31
N VAL A 145 10.18 0.22 6.54
CA VAL A 145 9.69 0.40 5.15
C VAL A 145 10.20 -0.72 4.24
N VAL A 146 11.49 -1.07 4.35
CA VAL A 146 12.07 -2.18 3.58
C VAL A 146 11.43 -3.51 3.97
N ARG A 147 11.21 -3.76 5.28
CA ARG A 147 10.52 -4.97 5.75
C ARG A 147 9.09 -5.05 5.20
N ALA A 148 8.36 -3.94 5.23
CA ALA A 148 7.02 -3.87 4.67
C ALA A 148 7.04 -4.15 3.17
N ALA A 149 7.97 -3.55 2.42
CA ALA A 149 8.12 -3.77 0.99
C ALA A 149 8.35 -5.24 0.62
N LEU A 150 9.09 -5.97 1.45
CA LEU A 150 9.44 -7.39 1.25
C LEU A 150 8.43 -8.37 1.88
N ARG A 151 7.33 -7.88 2.46
CA ARG A 151 6.30 -8.74 3.06
C ARG A 151 5.67 -9.65 1.99
N PRO A 152 5.59 -10.97 2.23
CA PRO A 152 4.95 -11.89 1.29
C PRO A 152 3.45 -11.61 1.18
N GLU A 153 2.88 -11.72 -0.02
CA GLU A 153 1.48 -11.41 -0.32
C GLU A 153 0.47 -12.44 0.23
N GLY A 154 0.83 -13.24 1.23
CA GLY A 154 -0.02 -14.35 1.71
C GLY A 154 0.44 -14.99 3.02
N ASP A 155 0.73 -14.20 4.05
CA ASP A 155 0.83 -14.74 5.42
C ASP A 155 -0.59 -15.01 5.94
N ASP A 156 -1.15 -16.17 5.59
CA ASP A 156 -2.32 -16.75 6.25
C ASP A 156 -1.91 -17.15 7.69
N GLY A 157 -2.04 -16.19 8.62
CA GLY A 157 -1.99 -16.42 10.07
C GLY A 157 -3.35 -16.75 10.64
#